data_AF-A0A1A2NAF9-F1
#
_entry.id   AF-A0A1A2NAF9-F1
#
_cell.length_a   1.000
_cell.length_b   1.000
_cell.length_c   1.000
_cell.angle_alpha   90.00
_cell.angle_beta   90.00
_cell.angle_gamma   90.00
#
_symmetry.space_group_name_H-M   'P 1'
#
loop_
_entity.id
_entity.type
_entity.pdbx_description
1 polymer ?
#
loop_
_entity_poly.entity_id
_entity_poly.type
_entity_poly.pdbx_seq_one_letter_code
_entity_poly.pdbx_strand_id
1 'polypeptide(L)'
;MKMYEIFLQFTPGDNDPNDYDGFEAFLDSVTDELARLGVDADYTASAADLTASWTIDVPDASEASLIKALNVLQEALVAAGAEVAPEAGRHEVLGARHLAMA
;
A
#
# COMPACT_ATOMS: atom_id res chain seq x y z
N MET A 1 2.92 -19.81 -6.08
CA MET A 1 2.35 -18.53 -5.66
C MET A 1 2.46 -18.42 -4.15
N LYS A 2 3.12 -17.38 -3.66
CA LYS A 2 3.16 -17.01 -2.25
C LYS A 2 2.54 -15.65 -2.11
N MET A 3 1.80 -15.47 -1.03
CA MET A 3 1.04 -14.26 -0.78
C MET A 3 1.75 -13.47 0.33
N TYR A 4 1.98 -12.19 0.09
CA TYR A 4 2.61 -11.30 1.07
C TYR A 4 1.60 -10.22 1.44
N GLU A 5 1.49 -9.95 2.73
CA GLU A 5 0.71 -8.83 3.24
C GLU A 5 1.67 -7.72 3.67
N ILE A 6 1.47 -6.52 3.11
CA ILE A 6 2.30 -5.34 3.36
C ILE A 6 1.47 -4.36 4.18
N PHE A 7 1.94 -4.03 5.38
CA PHE A 7 1.29 -3.11 6.32
C PHE A 7 1.95 -1.72 6.25
N LEU A 8 1.13 -0.70 6.09
CA LEU A 8 1.53 0.69 5.94
C LEU A 8 0.77 1.57 6.94
N GLN A 9 1.47 2.53 7.52
CA GLN A 9 0.90 3.64 8.28
C GLN A 9 1.10 4.94 7.52
N PHE A 10 0.04 5.72 7.42
CA PHE A 10 0.02 6.99 6.72
C PHE A 10 0.11 8.12 7.73
N THR A 11 0.86 9.17 7.38
CA THR A 11 0.80 10.41 8.15
C THR A 11 -0.46 11.17 7.72
N PRO A 12 -1.23 11.75 8.66
CA PRO A 12 -2.32 12.64 8.27
C PRO A 12 -1.79 13.78 7.41
N GLY A 13 -2.50 14.12 6.34
CA GLY A 13 -2.15 15.26 5.49
C GLY A 13 -2.34 16.59 6.23
N ASP A 14 -1.74 17.66 5.71
CA ASP A 14 -1.78 18.99 6.32
C ASP A 14 -3.20 19.61 6.43
N ASN A 15 -4.20 19.05 5.72
CA ASN A 15 -5.51 19.69 5.56
C ASN A 15 -6.65 19.18 6.45
N ASP A 16 -6.60 17.99 7.06
CA ASP A 16 -7.46 17.57 8.19
C ASP A 16 -7.03 16.18 8.70
N PRO A 17 -6.65 16.02 9.97
CA PRO A 17 -6.30 14.72 10.54
C PRO A 17 -7.47 13.73 10.67
N ASN A 18 -8.71 14.16 10.43
CA ASN A 18 -9.91 13.32 10.51
C ASN A 18 -10.60 13.15 9.14
N ASP A 19 -9.92 13.46 8.03
CA ASP A 19 -10.45 13.23 6.67
C ASP A 19 -10.39 11.74 6.30
N TYR A 20 -11.26 10.96 6.94
CA TYR A 20 -11.37 9.52 6.72
C TYR A 20 -11.91 9.19 5.32
N ASP A 21 -12.81 10.00 4.79
CA ASP A 21 -13.36 9.84 3.43
C ASP A 21 -12.25 10.09 2.38
N GLY A 22 -11.40 11.11 2.59
CA GLY A 22 -10.22 11.35 1.77
C GLY A 22 -9.17 10.24 1.87
N PHE A 23 -9.00 9.65 3.05
CA PHE A 23 -8.13 8.49 3.25
C PHE A 23 -8.63 7.26 2.47
N GLU A 24 -9.92 6.89 2.58
CA GLU A 24 -10.47 5.75 1.85
C GLU A 24 -10.43 5.97 0.33
N ALA A 25 -10.78 7.18 -0.15
CA ALA A 25 -10.69 7.52 -1.57
C ALA A 25 -9.24 7.45 -2.11
N PHE A 26 -8.25 7.78 -1.27
CA PHE A 26 -6.85 7.59 -1.60
C PHE A 26 -6.49 6.10 -1.73
N LEU A 27 -6.92 5.24 -0.79
CA LEU A 27 -6.66 3.80 -0.86
C LEU A 27 -7.33 3.14 -2.08
N ASP A 28 -8.54 3.57 -2.43
CA ASP A 28 -9.23 3.17 -3.66
C ASP A 28 -8.39 3.55 -4.89
N SER A 29 -7.88 4.78 -4.94
CA SER A 29 -7.02 5.26 -6.03
C SER A 29 -5.72 4.45 -6.17
N VAL A 30 -5.10 4.05 -5.04
CA VAL A 30 -3.93 3.17 -5.06
C VAL A 30 -4.28 1.80 -5.64
N THR A 31 -5.45 1.26 -5.29
CA THR A 31 -5.92 -0.04 -5.76
C THR A 31 -6.26 -0.03 -7.24
N ASP A 32 -6.86 1.05 -7.74
CA ASP A 32 -7.08 1.28 -9.18
C ASP A 32 -5.75 1.32 -9.96
N GLU A 33 -4.73 1.99 -9.40
CA GLU A 33 -3.39 2.05 -10.01
C GLU A 33 -2.68 0.68 -10.00
N LEU A 34 -2.80 -0.10 -8.93
CA LEU A 34 -2.31 -1.48 -8.89
C LEU A 34 -2.96 -2.34 -9.98
N ALA A 35 -4.29 -2.26 -10.11
CA ALA A 35 -5.02 -2.97 -11.16
C ALA A 35 -4.58 -2.55 -12.57
N ARG A 36 -4.33 -1.24 -12.79
CA ARG A 36 -3.78 -0.70 -14.05
C ARG A 36 -2.39 -1.25 -14.36
N LEU A 37 -1.58 -1.48 -13.33
CA LEU A 37 -0.23 -2.08 -13.43
C LEU A 37 -0.27 -3.62 -13.52
N GLY A 38 -1.46 -4.22 -13.55
CA GLY A 38 -1.67 -5.66 -13.70
C GLY A 38 -1.50 -6.45 -12.40
N VAL A 39 -1.62 -5.78 -11.25
CA VAL A 39 -1.63 -6.39 -9.92
C VAL A 39 -3.05 -6.35 -9.39
N ASP A 40 -3.64 -7.53 -9.22
CA ASP A 40 -4.89 -7.69 -8.49
C ASP A 40 -4.56 -7.67 -7.00
N ALA A 41 -5.11 -6.70 -6.27
CA ALA A 41 -4.81 -6.48 -4.87
C ALA A 41 -6.05 -6.02 -4.12
N ASP A 42 -6.31 -6.68 -2.99
CA ASP A 42 -7.29 -6.22 -2.01
C ASP A 42 -6.56 -5.55 -0.84
N TYR A 43 -7.24 -4.61 -0.19
CA TYR A 43 -6.74 -3.99 1.03
C TYR A 43 -7.70 -4.10 2.21
N THR A 44 -7.11 -4.04 3.41
CA THR A 44 -7.85 -3.78 4.66
C THR A 44 -7.33 -2.49 5.25
N ALA A 45 -8.19 -1.70 5.90
CA ALA A 45 -7.80 -0.40 6.45
C ALA A 45 -8.45 -0.09 7.80
N SER A 46 -7.76 0.72 8.60
CA SER A 46 -8.30 1.40 9.78
C SER A 46 -8.12 2.90 9.58
N ALA A 47 -9.21 3.61 9.28
CA ALA A 47 -9.19 5.05 9.10
C ALA A 47 -8.81 5.79 10.40
N ALA A 48 -9.23 5.26 11.56
CA ALA A 48 -8.91 5.83 12.87
C ALA A 48 -7.40 5.80 13.16
N ASP A 49 -6.70 4.77 12.69
CA ASP A 49 -5.25 4.61 12.88
C ASP A 49 -4.43 5.06 11.66
N LEU A 50 -5.10 5.47 10.57
CA LEU A 50 -4.51 5.73 9.26
C LEU A 50 -3.57 4.60 8.80
N THR A 51 -4.05 3.36 8.92
CA THR A 51 -3.28 2.17 8.51
C THR A 51 -4.01 1.42 7.42
N ALA A 52 -3.26 0.82 6.51
CA ALA A 52 -3.78 -0.12 5.53
C ALA A 52 -2.83 -1.30 5.33
N SER A 53 -3.37 -2.45 4.96
CA SER A 53 -2.61 -3.58 4.47
C SER A 53 -3.07 -4.00 3.09
N TRP A 54 -2.13 -4.22 2.16
CA TRP A 54 -2.41 -4.83 0.87
C TRP A 54 -1.90 -6.25 0.84
N THR A 55 -2.68 -7.13 0.23
CA THR A 55 -2.27 -8.49 -0.08
C THR A 55 -1.79 -8.56 -1.52
N ILE A 56 -0.55 -9.01 -1.73
CA ILE A 56 0.08 -9.06 -3.05
C ILE A 56 0.57 -10.47 -3.36
N ASP A 57 0.23 -10.94 -4.55
CA ASP A 57 0.66 -12.23 -5.05
C ASP A 57 2.08 -12.17 -5.65
N VAL A 58 2.95 -13.03 -5.13
CA VAL A 58 4.32 -13.22 -5.62
C VAL A 58 4.42 -14.63 -6.23
N PRO A 59 4.43 -14.76 -7.57
CA PRO A 59 4.18 -16.02 -8.26
C PRO A 59 5.24 -17.10 -7.97
N ASP A 60 6.51 -16.73 -7.94
CA ASP A 60 7.65 -17.64 -7.77
C ASP A 60 8.32 -17.56 -6.39
N ALA A 61 7.79 -16.73 -5.48
CA ALA A 61 8.34 -16.49 -4.15
C ALA A 61 9.81 -16.02 -4.11
N SER A 62 10.35 -15.59 -5.25
CA SER A 62 11.72 -15.11 -5.32
C SER A 62 11.81 -13.71 -4.72
N GLU A 63 12.98 -13.39 -4.17
CA GLU A 63 13.29 -12.04 -3.70
C GLU A 63 13.13 -11.01 -4.83
N ALA A 64 13.55 -11.35 -6.05
CA ALA A 64 13.41 -10.48 -7.22
C ALA A 64 11.94 -10.15 -7.54
N SER A 65 11.04 -11.15 -7.45
CA SER A 65 9.61 -10.92 -7.65
C SER A 65 8.98 -10.13 -6.49
N LEU A 66 9.42 -10.33 -5.26
CA LEU A 66 9.00 -9.52 -4.12
C LEU A 66 9.43 -8.05 -4.28
N ILE A 67 10.69 -7.80 -4.64
CA ILE A 67 11.20 -6.45 -4.92
C ILE A 67 10.39 -5.80 -6.05
N LYS A 68 10.10 -6.55 -7.12
CA LYS A 68 9.27 -6.06 -8.22
C LYS A 68 7.86 -5.68 -7.74
N ALA A 69 7.22 -6.52 -6.92
CA ALA A 69 5.90 -6.25 -6.37
C ALA A 69 5.89 -5.00 -5.47
N LEU A 70 6.91 -4.82 -4.63
CA LEU A 70 7.07 -3.64 -3.79
C LEU A 70 7.30 -2.36 -4.61
N ASN A 71 8.07 -2.45 -5.70
CA ASN A 71 8.26 -1.31 -6.62
C ASN A 71 6.95 -0.92 -7.31
N VAL A 72 6.12 -1.90 -7.70
CA VAL A 72 4.80 -1.64 -8.29
C VAL A 72 3.86 -0.98 -7.27
N LEU A 73 3.85 -1.44 -6.01
CA LEU A 73 3.10 -0.78 -4.93
C LEU A 73 3.58 0.66 -4.70
N GLN A 74 4.90 0.88 -4.69
CA GLN A 74 5.45 2.23 -4.58
C GLN A 74 5.01 3.12 -5.75
N GLU A 75 5.05 2.61 -6.99
CA GLU A 75 4.61 3.35 -8.17
C GLU A 75 3.13 3.71 -8.08
N ALA A 76 2.28 2.78 -7.64
CA ALA A 76 0.85 3.02 -7.44
C ALA A 76 0.58 4.07 -6.35
N LEU A 77 1.28 4.01 -5.22
CA LEU A 77 1.18 5.01 -4.15
C LEU A 77 1.53 6.41 -4.66
N VAL A 78 2.63 6.55 -5.40
CA VAL A 78 3.06 7.83 -5.97
C VAL A 78 2.08 8.35 -7.02
N ALA A 79 1.55 7.47 -7.87
CA ALA A 79 0.55 7.84 -8.88
C ALA A 79 -0.77 8.31 -8.24
N ALA A 80 -1.17 7.72 -7.11
CA ALA A 80 -2.32 8.13 -6.32
C ALA A 80 -2.09 9.43 -5.50
N GLY A 81 -0.86 9.96 -5.50
CA GLY A 81 -0.54 11.23 -4.86
C GLY A 81 0.26 11.14 -3.57
N ALA A 82 0.79 9.96 -3.20
CA ALA A 82 1.73 9.86 -2.08
C ALA A 82 3.02 10.63 -2.39
N GLU A 83 3.41 11.52 -1.49
CA GLU A 83 4.61 12.33 -1.69
C GLU A 83 5.90 11.51 -1.49
N VAL A 84 6.86 11.67 -2.39
CA VAL A 84 8.21 11.07 -2.29
C VAL A 84 9.19 12.04 -1.57
N ALA A 85 8.69 13.16 -1.06
CA ALA A 85 9.53 14.20 -0.49
C ALA A 85 10.05 13.80 0.91
N PRO A 86 11.37 13.92 1.18
CA PRO A 86 11.97 13.52 2.45
C PRO A 86 11.53 14.36 3.68
N GLU A 87 10.81 15.46 3.47
CA GLU A 87 10.45 16.45 4.50
C GLU A 87 8.94 16.61 4.75
N ALA A 88 8.08 16.04 3.91
CA ALA A 88 6.63 15.99 4.14
C ALA A 88 6.26 14.64 4.80
N GLY A 89 5.14 14.59 5.53
CA GLY A 89 4.70 13.46 6.36
C GLY A 89 5.12 12.06 5.87
N ARG A 90 5.80 11.30 6.72
CA ARG A 90 6.38 9.99 6.36
C ARG A 90 5.31 8.91 6.31
N HIS A 91 5.04 8.35 5.14
CA HIS A 91 4.37 7.05 5.06
C HIS A 91 5.36 5.96 5.54
N GLU A 92 5.03 5.26 6.62
CA GLU A 92 5.90 4.25 7.23
C GLU A 92 5.44 2.84 6.86
N VAL A 93 6.37 2.02 6.38
CA VAL A 93 6.14 0.57 6.26
C VAL A 93 6.28 -0.03 7.65
N LEU A 94 5.15 -0.39 8.27
CA LEU A 94 5.12 -0.99 9.61
C LEU A 94 5.59 -2.44 9.61
N GLY A 95 5.40 -3.14 8.49
CA GLY A 95 5.88 -4.51 8.33
C GLY A 95 5.41 -5.17 7.06
N ALA A 96 6.05 -6.30 6.74
CA ALA A 96 5.61 -7.23 5.70
C ALA A 96 5.59 -8.63 6.30
N ARG A 97 4.50 -9.37 6.12
CA ARG A 97 4.43 -10.79 6.54
C ARG A 97 4.07 -11.68 5.37
N HIS A 98 4.75 -12.82 5.29
CA HIS A 98 4.41 -13.87 4.34
C HIS A 98 3.19 -14.64 4.87
N LEU A 99 2.09 -14.65 4.10
CA LEU A 99 0.92 -15.45 4.41
C LEU A 99 1.16 -16.89 3.93
N ALA A 100 1.34 -17.81 4.87
CA ALA A 100 1.27 -19.24 4.57
C ALA A 100 -0.22 -19.59 4.42
N MET A 101 -0.69 -19.77 3.18
CA MET A 101 -1.99 -20.42 2.98
C MET A 101 -1.90 -21.85 3.52
N ALA A 102 -2.78 -22.16 4.48
CA ALA A 102 -2.96 -23.50 5.03
C ALA A 102 -3.68 -24.42 4.02
#